data_AF-A0A314YDS7-F1
#
_entry.id   AF-A0A314YDS7-F1
#
_cell.length_a   1.000
_cell.length_b   1.000
_cell.length_c   1.000
_cell.angle_alpha   90.00
_cell.angle_beta   90.00
_cell.angle_gamma   90.00
#
_symmetry.space_group_name_H-M   'P 1'
#
loop_
_entity.id
_entity.type
_entity.pdbx_description
1 polymer ?
#
loop_
_entity_poly.entity_id
_entity_poly.type
_entity_poly.pdbx_seq_one_letter_code
_entity_poly.pdbx_strand_id
1 'polypeptide(L)'
;MFRDHTNFRGYFEPTVIAIGPIHHGKARYEWGEELKLRLAVNFVRDSEQNEARLLKKVDEYIKELRECYDKEAIKNYDNDSLALMLFVDGCSTLEFIYKYDDLESFQIKKDQVIFAERDMFLLENQLPYQLLKLLMSSSNIHEALKDSIERFV
;
A
#
# COMPACT_ATOMS: atom_id res chain seq x y z
N MET A 1 22.58 10.70 11.24
CA MET A 1 21.26 10.10 10.93
C MET A 1 21.45 8.58 10.97
N PHE A 2 20.66 7.81 11.71
CA PHE A 2 20.91 6.35 11.90
C PHE A 2 20.85 5.51 10.62
N ARG A 3 20.49 6.11 9.48
CA ARG A 3 20.44 5.50 8.14
C ARG A 3 21.81 5.03 7.61
N ASP A 4 22.91 5.66 8.05
CA ASP A 4 24.26 5.37 7.53
C ASP A 4 24.92 4.13 8.16
N HIS A 5 24.27 3.55 9.19
CA HIS A 5 24.76 2.34 9.84
C HIS A 5 24.10 1.11 9.22
N THR A 6 24.88 0.37 8.43
CA THR A 6 24.47 -0.86 7.72
C THR A 6 23.76 -1.88 8.61
N ASN A 7 24.04 -1.88 9.91
CA ASN A 7 23.45 -2.79 10.90
C ASN A 7 21.97 -2.51 11.20
N PHE A 8 21.41 -1.36 10.79
CA PHE A 8 20.01 -1.03 11.06
C PHE A 8 19.10 -1.04 9.83
N ARG A 9 19.64 -1.32 8.64
CA ARG A 9 18.87 -1.28 7.38
C ARG A 9 17.59 -2.14 7.44
N GLY A 10 17.68 -3.33 8.02
CA GLY A 10 16.53 -4.23 8.17
C GLY A 10 15.44 -3.72 9.10
N TYR A 11 15.68 -2.70 9.93
CA TYR A 11 14.64 -2.13 10.81
C TYR A 11 13.85 -1.00 10.14
N PHE A 12 14.31 -0.51 9.00
CA PHE A 12 13.74 0.67 8.35
C PHE A 12 13.31 0.40 6.91
N GLU A 13 14.04 -0.46 6.18
CA GLU A 13 13.78 -0.70 4.78
C GLU A 13 12.91 -1.95 4.57
N PRO A 14 11.92 -1.89 3.66
CA PRO A 14 11.16 -3.07 3.30
C PRO A 14 12.07 -4.12 2.64
N THR A 15 11.66 -5.37 2.74
CA THR A 15 12.34 -6.55 2.20
C THR A 15 11.79 -6.93 0.83
N VAL A 16 10.48 -6.82 0.66
CA VAL A 16 9.70 -7.35 -0.45
C VAL A 16 8.80 -6.27 -1.06
N ILE A 17 7.98 -5.60 -0.24
CA ILE A 17 6.96 -4.67 -0.73
C ILE A 17 7.19 -3.26 -0.19
N ALA A 18 7.53 -2.35 -1.11
CA ALA A 18 7.61 -0.93 -0.81
C ALA A 18 6.23 -0.28 -0.97
N ILE A 19 5.79 0.42 0.05
CA ILE A 19 4.50 1.09 0.15
C ILE A 19 4.74 2.55 0.56
N GLY A 20 4.08 3.46 -0.13
CA GLY A 20 4.28 4.88 0.05
C GLY A 20 5.57 5.40 -0.61
N PRO A 21 5.86 6.70 -0.45
CA PRO A 21 6.80 7.41 -1.32
C PRO A 21 8.28 7.16 -1.04
N ILE A 22 8.67 6.65 0.14
CA ILE A 22 10.08 6.60 0.58
C ILE A 22 10.89 5.54 -0.19
N HIS A 23 10.25 4.40 -0.50
CA HIS A 23 10.89 3.24 -1.11
C HIS A 23 10.38 2.91 -2.51
N HIS A 24 9.31 3.57 -2.96
CA HIS A 24 8.67 3.34 -4.24
C HIS A 24 9.63 3.43 -5.43
N GLY A 25 9.48 2.50 -6.38
CA GLY A 25 10.21 2.49 -7.65
C GLY A 25 11.70 2.15 -7.56
N LYS A 26 12.23 1.81 -6.37
CA LYS A 26 13.62 1.30 -6.26
C LYS A 26 13.71 -0.09 -6.89
N ALA A 27 14.71 -0.31 -7.75
CA ALA A 27 14.86 -1.55 -8.52
C ALA A 27 14.81 -2.85 -7.68
N ARG A 28 15.25 -2.82 -6.42
CA ARG A 28 15.18 -3.99 -5.52
C ARG A 28 13.76 -4.43 -5.16
N TYR A 29 12.74 -3.61 -5.43
CA TYR A 29 11.33 -3.88 -5.11
C TYR A 29 10.48 -4.13 -6.35
N GLU A 30 11.08 -4.29 -7.54
CA GLU A 30 10.36 -4.47 -8.80
C GLU A 30 9.32 -5.60 -8.75
N TRP A 31 9.68 -6.75 -8.18
CA TRP A 31 8.74 -7.86 -7.95
C TRP A 31 7.56 -7.45 -7.05
N GLY A 32 7.82 -6.65 -6.01
CA GLY A 32 6.80 -6.13 -5.11
C GLY A 32 5.87 -5.13 -5.81
N GLU A 33 6.40 -4.29 -6.71
CA GLU A 33 5.61 -3.39 -7.54
C GLU A 33 4.66 -4.17 -8.48
N GLU A 34 5.13 -5.25 -9.11
CA GLU A 34 4.28 -6.14 -9.91
C GLU A 34 3.19 -6.84 -9.07
N LEU A 35 3.54 -7.26 -7.85
CA LEU A 35 2.57 -7.84 -6.94
C LEU A 35 1.50 -6.83 -6.52
N LYS A 36 1.88 -5.59 -6.19
CA LYS A 36 0.95 -4.52 -5.84
C LYS A 36 -0.04 -4.26 -6.97
N LEU A 37 0.41 -4.17 -8.21
CA LEU A 37 -0.49 -3.98 -9.36
C LEU A 37 -1.50 -5.12 -9.48
N ARG A 38 -1.08 -6.38 -9.31
CA ARG A 38 -2.00 -7.53 -9.32
C ARG A 38 -3.02 -7.45 -8.19
N LEU A 39 -2.59 -7.15 -6.97
CA LEU A 39 -3.49 -7.01 -5.83
C LEU A 39 -4.46 -5.83 -6.01
N ALA A 40 -3.98 -4.68 -6.50
CA ALA A 40 -4.83 -3.51 -6.75
C ALA A 40 -5.91 -3.80 -7.80
N VAL A 41 -5.60 -4.52 -8.88
CA VAL A 41 -6.59 -4.95 -9.88
C VAL A 41 -7.65 -5.87 -9.25
N ASN A 42 -7.24 -6.79 -8.38
CA ASN A 42 -8.19 -7.66 -7.68
C ASN A 42 -9.06 -6.86 -6.69
N PHE A 43 -8.50 -5.90 -5.96
CA PHE A 43 -9.28 -4.98 -5.12
C PHE A 43 -10.38 -4.28 -5.91
N VAL A 44 -10.07 -3.71 -7.07
CA VAL A 44 -11.06 -3.02 -7.91
C VAL A 44 -12.17 -3.97 -8.30
N ARG A 45 -11.83 -5.21 -8.69
CA ARG A 45 -12.82 -6.24 -9.04
C ARG A 45 -13.69 -6.64 -7.85
N ASP A 46 -13.07 -6.98 -6.72
CA ASP A 46 -13.74 -7.52 -5.54
C ASP A 46 -14.53 -6.43 -4.79
N SER A 47 -14.12 -5.16 -4.90
CA SER A 47 -14.90 -4.00 -4.42
C SER A 47 -16.11 -3.66 -5.27
N GLU A 48 -16.25 -4.29 -6.44
CA GLU A 48 -17.27 -4.00 -7.47
C GLU A 48 -17.32 -2.50 -7.84
N GLN A 49 -16.16 -1.84 -7.83
CA GLN A 49 -16.04 -0.44 -8.18
C GLN A 49 -15.32 -0.25 -9.53
N ASN A 50 -15.43 0.97 -10.03
CA ASN A 50 -14.66 1.41 -11.19
C ASN A 50 -13.31 2.02 -10.73
N GLU A 51 -12.21 1.61 -11.37
CA GLU A 51 -10.86 2.11 -11.07
C GLU A 51 -10.76 3.64 -11.15
N ALA A 52 -11.34 4.26 -12.18
CA ALA A 52 -11.27 5.70 -12.37
C ALA A 52 -12.08 6.44 -11.30
N ARG A 53 -13.17 5.84 -10.79
CA ARG A 53 -13.94 6.37 -9.67
C ARG A 53 -13.13 6.32 -8.37
N LEU A 54 -12.45 5.21 -8.09
CA LEU A 54 -11.61 5.07 -6.90
C LEU A 54 -10.39 5.99 -6.95
N LEU A 55 -9.68 6.03 -8.08
CA LEU A 55 -8.54 6.94 -8.27
C LEU A 55 -8.97 8.40 -8.13
N LYS A 56 -10.10 8.79 -8.74
CA LYS A 56 -10.66 10.13 -8.57
C LYS A 56 -10.94 10.44 -7.09
N LYS A 57 -11.41 9.46 -6.32
CA LYS A 57 -11.62 9.65 -4.88
C LYS A 57 -10.32 9.91 -4.12
N VAL A 58 -9.23 9.25 -4.50
CA VAL A 58 -7.90 9.53 -3.92
C VAL A 58 -7.42 10.92 -4.31
N ASP A 59 -7.59 11.29 -5.59
CA ASP A 59 -7.20 12.61 -6.12
C ASP A 59 -7.97 13.76 -5.43
N GLU A 60 -9.27 13.60 -5.18
CA GLU A 60 -10.09 14.57 -4.43
C GLU A 60 -9.53 14.91 -3.03
N TYR A 61 -8.80 13.96 -2.40
CA TYR A 61 -8.22 14.10 -1.06
C TYR A 61 -6.68 14.19 -1.08
N ILE A 62 -6.08 14.37 -2.27
CA ILE A 62 -4.62 14.26 -2.39
C ILE A 62 -3.88 15.30 -1.57
N LYS A 63 -4.46 16.49 -1.39
CA LYS A 63 -3.84 17.57 -0.61
C LYS A 63 -3.74 17.20 0.86
N GLU A 64 -4.80 16.64 1.43
CA GLU A 64 -4.85 16.17 2.81
C GLU A 64 -3.93 14.96 3.02
N LEU A 65 -3.94 14.00 2.07
CA LEU A 65 -3.06 12.84 2.12
C LEU A 65 -1.58 13.24 2.02
N ARG A 66 -1.27 14.26 1.23
CA ARG A 66 0.09 14.81 1.09
C ARG A 66 0.63 15.37 2.40
N GLU A 67 -0.22 15.94 3.25
CA GLU A 67 0.18 16.51 4.55
C GLU A 67 0.61 15.44 5.56
N CYS A 68 0.30 14.17 5.33
CA CYS A 68 0.74 13.06 6.16
C CYS A 68 2.21 12.67 5.94
N TYR A 69 2.87 13.24 4.92
CA TYR A 69 4.24 12.90 4.55
C TYR A 69 5.21 14.07 4.77
N ASP A 70 6.45 13.73 5.13
CA ASP A 70 7.55 14.69 5.13
C ASP A 70 7.79 15.23 3.72
N LYS A 71 7.98 16.55 3.59
CA LYS A 71 8.17 17.23 2.29
C LYS A 71 9.31 16.63 1.48
N GLU A 72 10.39 16.17 2.12
CA GLU A 72 11.51 15.54 1.42
C GLU A 72 11.16 14.16 0.85
N ALA A 73 10.27 13.41 1.50
CA ALA A 73 9.84 12.09 1.01
C ALA A 73 9.03 12.21 -0.29
N ILE A 74 8.28 13.30 -0.45
CA ILE A 74 7.35 13.53 -1.57
C ILE A 74 7.82 14.63 -2.53
N LYS A 75 9.05 15.13 -2.40
CA LYS A 75 9.54 16.28 -3.19
C LYS A 75 9.54 16.05 -4.70
N ASN A 76 9.67 14.78 -5.13
CA ASN A 76 9.68 14.37 -6.53
C ASN A 76 8.30 13.97 -7.05
N TYR A 77 7.26 14.08 -6.23
CA TYR A 77 5.88 13.76 -6.60
C TYR A 77 5.07 15.05 -6.74
N ASP A 78 4.49 15.26 -7.92
CA ASP A 78 3.32 16.12 -8.06
C ASP A 78 2.07 15.45 -7.46
N ASN A 79 0.92 16.10 -7.53
CA ASN A 79 -0.31 15.53 -6.97
C ASN A 79 -0.77 14.29 -7.75
N ASP A 80 -0.72 14.32 -9.07
CA ASP A 80 -1.21 13.24 -9.93
C ASP A 80 -0.41 11.95 -9.72
N SER A 81 0.93 12.05 -9.73
CA SER A 81 1.82 10.91 -9.48
C SER A 81 1.71 10.40 -8.04
N LEU A 82 1.53 11.29 -7.06
CA LEU A 82 1.30 10.89 -5.67
C LEU A 82 -0.04 10.16 -5.53
N ALA A 83 -1.10 10.67 -6.15
CA ALA A 83 -2.44 10.08 -6.10
C ALA A 83 -2.44 8.70 -6.74
N LEU A 84 -1.79 8.53 -7.90
CA LEU A 84 -1.66 7.23 -8.56
C LEU A 84 -0.90 6.22 -7.70
N MET A 85 0.23 6.62 -7.11
CA MET A 85 1.01 5.75 -6.22
C MET A 85 0.18 5.34 -4.99
N LEU A 86 -0.46 6.30 -4.33
CA LEU A 86 -1.31 6.02 -3.16
C LEU A 86 -2.53 5.17 -3.53
N PHE A 87 -3.12 5.35 -4.70
CA PHE A 87 -4.22 4.51 -5.17
C PHE A 87 -3.78 3.05 -5.30
N VAL A 88 -2.69 2.77 -6.02
CA VAL A 88 -2.18 1.40 -6.19
C VAL A 88 -1.78 0.79 -4.86
N ASP A 89 -1.06 1.54 -4.04
CA ASP A 89 -0.55 1.08 -2.75
C ASP A 89 -1.69 0.84 -1.75
N GLY A 90 -2.70 1.72 -1.72
CA GLY A 90 -3.87 1.59 -0.86
C GLY A 90 -4.74 0.40 -1.24
N CYS A 91 -5.04 0.24 -2.53
CA CYS A 91 -5.83 -0.89 -3.04
C CYS A 91 -5.12 -2.22 -2.81
N SER A 92 -3.81 -2.29 -3.11
CA SER A 92 -3.04 -3.51 -2.89
C SER A 92 -2.91 -3.89 -1.42
N THR A 93 -2.74 -2.90 -0.53
CA THR A 93 -2.72 -3.12 0.92
C THR A 93 -4.05 -3.69 1.42
N LEU A 94 -5.17 -3.09 1.00
CA LEU A 94 -6.50 -3.58 1.39
C LEU A 94 -6.77 -4.99 0.87
N GLU A 95 -6.41 -5.28 -0.37
CA GLU A 95 -6.58 -6.63 -0.94
C GLU A 95 -5.70 -7.65 -0.24
N PHE A 96 -4.44 -7.30 0.05
CA PHE A 96 -3.53 -8.17 0.78
C PHE A 96 -4.12 -8.58 2.13
N ILE A 97 -4.63 -7.61 2.89
CA ILE A 97 -5.27 -7.84 4.19
C ILE A 97 -6.56 -8.66 4.03
N TYR A 98 -7.37 -8.33 3.03
CA TYR A 98 -8.63 -9.03 2.76
C TYR A 98 -8.44 -10.50 2.40
N LYS A 99 -7.39 -10.79 1.63
CA LYS A 99 -7.05 -12.13 1.12
C LYS A 99 -5.95 -12.81 1.90
N TYR A 100 -5.60 -12.34 3.11
CA TYR A 100 -4.42 -12.78 3.85
C TYR A 100 -4.29 -14.32 3.95
N ASP A 101 -5.41 -15.01 4.19
CA ASP A 101 -5.47 -16.48 4.31
C ASP A 101 -5.43 -17.23 2.95
N ASP A 102 -5.54 -16.53 1.82
CA ASP A 102 -5.59 -17.08 0.45
C ASP A 102 -4.57 -16.39 -0.50
N LEU A 103 -3.51 -15.80 0.04
CA LEU A 103 -2.46 -15.13 -0.74
C LEU A 103 -1.68 -16.07 -1.66
N GLU A 104 -1.71 -17.38 -1.42
CA GLU A 104 -1.11 -18.38 -2.31
C GLU A 104 -1.77 -18.38 -3.70
N SER A 105 -3.07 -18.04 -3.80
CA SER A 105 -3.78 -17.90 -5.08
C SER A 105 -3.21 -16.77 -5.96
N PHE A 106 -2.49 -15.83 -5.35
CA PHE A 106 -1.77 -14.73 -6.02
C PHE A 106 -0.31 -15.09 -6.36
N GLN A 107 0.07 -16.36 -6.21
CA GLN A 107 1.44 -16.85 -6.39
C GLN A 107 2.44 -16.21 -5.41
N ILE A 108 1.95 -15.79 -4.24
CA ILE A 108 2.77 -15.29 -3.15
C ILE A 108 3.15 -16.49 -2.28
N LYS A 109 4.44 -16.75 -2.12
CA LYS A 109 4.92 -17.83 -1.25
C LYS A 109 4.75 -17.44 0.22
N LYS A 110 4.61 -18.43 1.12
CA LYS A 110 4.42 -18.19 2.56
C LYS A 110 5.50 -17.31 3.20
N ASP A 111 6.76 -17.51 2.82
CA ASP A 111 7.88 -16.68 3.27
C ASP A 111 7.73 -15.23 2.79
N GLN A 112 7.30 -15.02 1.55
CA GLN A 112 7.01 -13.70 1.00
C GLN A 112 5.82 -13.02 1.70
N VAL A 113 4.79 -13.77 2.12
CA VAL A 113 3.68 -13.23 2.93
C VAL A 113 4.19 -12.68 4.25
N ILE A 114 5.01 -13.45 4.97
CA ILE A 114 5.58 -13.02 6.26
C ILE A 114 6.45 -11.76 6.09
N PHE A 115 7.26 -11.70 5.04
CA PHE A 115 8.07 -10.51 4.77
C PHE A 115 7.21 -9.31 4.35
N ALA A 116 6.18 -9.50 3.52
CA ALA A 116 5.29 -8.44 3.09
C ALA A 116 4.47 -7.88 4.26
N GLU A 117 3.95 -8.74 5.13
CA GLU A 117 3.28 -8.34 6.37
C GLU A 117 4.21 -7.51 7.25
N ARG A 118 5.43 -8.00 7.51
CA ARG A 118 6.44 -7.25 8.28
C ARG A 118 6.71 -5.89 7.65
N ASP A 119 6.88 -5.83 6.33
CA ASP A 119 7.12 -4.60 5.60
C ASP A 119 5.97 -3.60 5.79
N MET A 120 4.72 -4.05 5.84
CA MET A 120 3.54 -3.21 6.10
C MET A 120 3.52 -2.60 7.51
N PHE A 121 4.31 -3.08 8.46
CA PHE A 121 4.45 -2.51 9.81
C PHE A 121 5.71 -1.64 9.97
N LEU A 122 6.55 -1.51 8.94
CA LEU A 122 7.72 -0.63 9.00
C LEU A 122 7.32 0.85 8.94
N LEU A 123 7.87 1.67 9.85
CA LEU A 123 7.54 3.09 9.94
C LEU A 123 7.81 3.87 8.64
N GLU A 124 8.90 3.55 7.93
CA GLU A 124 9.24 4.19 6.65
C GLU A 124 8.45 3.62 5.44
N ASN A 125 7.49 2.73 5.70
CA ASN A 125 6.73 2.00 4.68
C ASN A 125 5.20 2.07 4.94
N GLN A 126 4.73 3.18 5.50
CA GLN A 126 3.33 3.36 5.92
C GLN A 126 2.49 4.15 4.91
N LEU A 127 1.19 3.86 4.92
CA LEU A 127 0.15 4.67 4.28
C LEU A 127 -0.65 5.45 5.33
N PRO A 128 -1.16 6.64 5.00
CA PRO A 128 -2.16 7.31 5.80
C PRO A 128 -3.39 6.42 5.96
N TYR A 129 -3.80 6.11 7.19
CA TYR A 129 -5.01 5.32 7.43
C TYR A 129 -6.28 5.98 6.82
N GLN A 130 -6.26 7.31 6.65
CA GLN A 130 -7.30 8.05 5.92
C GLN A 130 -7.48 7.54 4.49
N LEU A 131 -6.40 7.23 3.77
CA LEU A 131 -6.46 6.64 2.43
C LEU A 131 -7.20 5.30 2.44
N LEU A 132 -6.86 4.42 3.39
CA LEU A 132 -7.49 3.11 3.50
C LEU A 132 -9.00 3.25 3.78
N LYS A 133 -9.38 4.14 4.70
CA LYS A 133 -10.81 4.44 4.96
C LYS A 133 -11.54 4.97 3.72
N LEU A 134 -10.92 5.85 2.93
CA LEU A 134 -11.53 6.39 1.70
C LEU A 134 -11.81 5.27 0.69
N LEU A 135 -10.85 4.38 0.47
CA LEU A 135 -11.00 3.24 -0.44
C LEU A 135 -12.02 2.22 0.08
N MET A 136 -11.96 1.87 1.36
CA MET A 136 -12.92 0.95 1.99
C MET A 136 -14.35 1.48 1.93
N SER A 137 -14.57 2.76 2.26
CA SER A 137 -15.92 3.36 2.26
C SER A 137 -16.51 3.49 0.86
N SER A 138 -15.66 3.45 -0.16
CA SER A 138 -16.08 3.44 -1.56
C SER A 138 -16.35 2.03 -2.09
N SER A 139 -16.04 0.98 -1.32
CA SER A 139 -16.13 -0.43 -1.72
C SER A 139 -17.45 -1.07 -1.29
N ASN A 140 -17.99 -1.98 -2.12
CA ASN A 140 -19.19 -2.76 -1.76
C ASN A 140 -18.90 -3.81 -0.66
N ILE A 141 -17.63 -4.17 -0.45
CA ILE A 141 -17.19 -5.11 0.60
C ILE A 141 -16.67 -4.39 1.85
N HIS A 142 -17.16 -3.17 2.12
CA HIS A 142 -16.72 -2.30 3.22
C HIS A 142 -16.60 -3.02 4.58
N GLU A 143 -17.68 -3.69 5.02
CA GLU A 143 -17.71 -4.37 6.32
C GLU A 143 -16.71 -5.52 6.38
N ALA A 144 -16.60 -6.31 5.31
CA ALA A 144 -15.64 -7.41 5.26
C ALA A 144 -14.18 -6.91 5.30
N LEU A 145 -13.89 -5.79 4.64
CA LEU A 145 -12.57 -5.14 4.73
C LEU A 145 -12.27 -4.67 6.14
N LYS A 146 -13.26 -4.12 6.85
CA LYS A 146 -13.11 -3.66 8.22
C LYS A 146 -12.81 -4.83 9.16
N ASP A 147 -13.57 -5.92 9.05
CA ASP A 147 -13.34 -7.15 9.80
C ASP A 147 -11.96 -7.78 9.51
N SER A 148 -11.48 -7.69 8.27
CA SER A 148 -10.14 -8.16 7.92
C SER A 148 -9.03 -7.29 8.53
N ILE A 149 -9.18 -5.97 8.54
CA ILE A 149 -8.21 -5.07 9.20
C ILE A 149 -8.16 -5.33 10.70
N GLU A 150 -9.32 -5.49 11.36
CA GLU A 150 -9.38 -5.77 12.80
C GLU A 150 -8.71 -7.10 13.18
N ARG A 151 -8.68 -8.08 12.27
CA ARG A 151 -7.98 -9.36 12.46
C ARG A 151 -6.49 -9.30 12.15
N PHE A 152 -6.07 -8.35 11.31
CA PHE A 152 -4.70 -8.23 10.82
C PHE A 152 -3.78 -7.44 11.77
N VAL A 153 -4.36 -6.52 12.57
CA VAL A 153 -3.63 -5.64 13.50
C VAL A 153 -3.54 -6.21 14.91
#